data_AF-A0A7R9H9Y3-F1
#
_entry.id   AF-A0A7R9H9Y3-F1
#
_cell.length_a   1.000
_cell.length_b   1.000
_cell.length_c   1.000
_cell.angle_alpha   90.00
_cell.angle_beta   90.00
_cell.angle_gamma   90.00
#
_symmetry.space_group_name_H-M   'P 1'
#
loop_
_entity.id
_entity.type
_entity.pdbx_description
1 polymer ?
#
loop_
_entity_poly.entity_id
_entity_poly.type
_entity_poly.pdbx_seq_one_letter_code
_entity_poly.pdbx_strand_id
1 'polypeptide(L)'
;MLCGMVQEKNKYSPPFFNCGHGHVVAMALLINNTRNLHFLPNLTQHLLRVGKAMSSNESQAYKIMVSLDVDYVLVIFGGVIGYSGDDINKFLWMVRIAEGEHPKDIRESDYFTDRGEFRVDAEGTPTLLNCLMYKLSYYKFGEFKMDYRSPAGFDRTRNAIIGNKNFELTYLEEAYTTEHWLVRIYKVKKPDEFNRPRIPVTERKIKRTKLFISKKTNKRKKGAIKNKPVVVKGRKAS
;
A
#
# COMPACT_ATOMS: atom_id res chain seq x y z
N MET A 1 28.68 -12.18 22.23
CA MET A 1 29.60 -11.07 21.91
C MET A 1 28.78 -9.79 22.03
N LEU A 2 28.99 -9.01 23.10
CA LEU A 2 28.20 -7.82 23.41
C LEU A 2 28.46 -6.73 22.36
N CYS A 3 27.39 -6.16 21.77
CA CYS A 3 27.49 -4.95 20.94
C CYS A 3 27.30 -3.73 21.87
N GLY A 4 28.36 -2.96 22.08
CA GLY A 4 28.35 -1.79 22.94
C GLY A 4 27.94 -0.52 22.19
N MET A 5 27.10 0.31 22.82
CA MET A 5 26.85 1.69 22.40
C MET A 5 28.10 2.53 22.65
N VAL A 6 28.67 3.14 21.61
CA VAL A 6 29.64 4.22 21.76
C VAL A 6 28.92 5.54 21.55
N GLN A 7 28.77 6.34 22.60
CA GLN A 7 28.34 7.73 22.50
C GLN A 7 29.56 8.61 22.21
N GLU A 8 29.63 9.18 21.02
CA GLU A 8 30.57 10.24 20.70
C GLU A 8 30.01 11.59 21.15
N LYS A 9 30.83 12.38 21.86
CA LYS A 9 30.45 13.63 22.52
C LYS A 9 30.30 14.80 21.52
N ASN A 10 29.33 14.74 20.61
CA ASN A 10 28.91 15.92 19.83
C ASN A 10 27.38 15.97 19.71
N LYS A 11 26.80 17.11 20.07
CA LYS A 11 25.36 17.27 20.39
C LYS A 11 24.37 17.21 19.21
N TYR A 12 24.79 16.84 17.99
CA TYR A 12 23.92 16.72 16.82
C TYR A 12 24.35 15.56 15.89
N SER A 13 24.64 14.40 16.45
CA SER A 13 25.01 13.21 15.67
C SER A 13 24.38 11.96 16.31
N PRO A 14 23.56 11.18 15.59
CA PRO A 14 22.97 9.97 16.16
C PRO A 14 24.03 8.86 16.34
N PRO A 15 23.84 7.94 17.29
CA PRO A 15 24.78 6.87 17.59
C PRO A 15 24.92 5.90 16.41
N PHE A 16 26.15 5.72 15.93
CA PHE A 16 26.51 4.84 14.84
C PHE A 16 26.61 3.38 15.34
N PHE A 17 25.79 2.49 14.79
CA PHE A 17 26.07 1.05 14.86
C PHE A 17 27.15 0.73 13.83
N ASN A 18 28.38 0.61 14.29
CA ASN A 18 29.54 0.33 13.46
C ASN A 18 29.57 -1.17 13.15
N CYS A 19 28.89 -1.59 12.09
CA CYS A 19 29.10 -2.88 11.45
C CYS A 19 29.87 -2.58 10.16
N GLY A 20 31.13 -3.01 10.12
CA GLY A 20 32.08 -2.64 9.07
C GLY A 20 31.57 -2.95 7.66
N HIS A 21 32.00 -2.09 6.73
CA HIS A 21 31.81 -2.17 5.29
C HIS A 21 30.36 -2.02 4.78
N GLY A 22 30.07 -0.83 4.23
CA GLY A 22 29.18 -0.58 3.08
C GLY A 22 27.74 -1.14 3.13
N HIS A 23 26.76 -0.27 2.84
CA HIS A 23 25.30 -0.53 2.84
C HIS A 23 24.69 -0.49 4.25
N VAL A 24 23.49 0.03 4.50
CA VAL A 24 22.19 -0.45 4.02
C VAL A 24 21.09 0.61 4.28
N VAL A 25 20.36 1.03 3.23
CA VAL A 25 18.95 1.41 3.36
C VAL A 25 18.17 0.40 2.51
N ALA A 26 17.91 -0.77 3.08
CA ALA A 26 17.10 -1.80 2.46
C ALA A 26 15.70 -1.73 3.06
N MET A 27 14.84 -0.92 2.45
CA MET A 27 13.45 -1.34 2.32
C MET A 27 13.49 -2.49 1.31
N ALA A 28 13.22 -3.72 1.76
CA ALA A 28 13.32 -4.90 0.91
C ALA A 28 12.16 -4.93 -0.10
N LEU A 29 12.28 -4.18 -1.18
CA LEU A 29 11.67 -4.60 -2.43
C LEU A 29 12.37 -5.90 -2.84
N LEU A 30 11.68 -7.04 -2.67
CA LEU A 30 12.10 -8.31 -3.25
C LEU A 30 11.88 -8.20 -4.77
N ILE A 31 12.91 -7.72 -5.47
CA ILE A 31 12.97 -7.72 -6.93
C ILE A 31 13.27 -9.15 -7.36
N ASN A 32 12.30 -9.80 -8.01
CA ASN A 32 12.39 -11.20 -8.41
C ASN A 32 13.30 -11.50 -9.60
N ASN A 33 14.05 -10.52 -10.14
CA ASN A 33 14.75 -10.71 -11.41
C ASN A 33 16.28 -10.59 -11.28
N THR A 34 16.92 -11.71 -10.97
CA THR A 34 18.39 -11.90 -10.95
C THR A 34 19.02 -12.02 -12.34
N ARG A 35 18.26 -11.87 -13.45
CA ARG A 35 18.80 -12.04 -14.81
C ARG A 35 19.57 -10.83 -15.36
N ASN A 36 19.58 -9.69 -14.66
CA ASN A 36 20.30 -8.48 -15.07
C ASN A 36 21.35 -8.00 -14.05
N LEU A 37 21.93 -8.93 -13.28
CA LEU A 37 22.89 -8.59 -12.22
C LEU A 37 24.33 -8.31 -12.72
N HIS A 38 24.57 -8.34 -14.04
CA HIS A 38 25.91 -8.19 -14.61
C HIS A 38 26.28 -6.77 -15.08
N PHE A 39 25.48 -5.74 -14.79
CA PHE A 39 25.80 -4.37 -15.21
C PHE A 39 25.17 -3.32 -14.27
N LEU A 40 25.85 -2.91 -13.18
CA LEU A 40 25.38 -1.77 -12.38
C LEU A 40 26.53 -0.87 -11.89
N PRO A 41 26.86 0.18 -12.65
CA PRO A 41 27.34 1.45 -12.10
C PRO A 41 26.22 2.30 -11.43
N ASN A 42 24.98 1.79 -11.30
CA ASN A 42 23.76 2.59 -11.06
C ASN A 42 22.91 2.17 -9.83
N LEU A 43 23.49 1.64 -8.74
CA LEU A 43 22.73 1.26 -7.54
C LEU A 43 21.92 2.44 -6.95
N THR A 44 22.43 3.66 -7.11
CA THR A 44 21.76 4.90 -6.68
C THR A 44 20.46 5.16 -7.45
N GLN A 45 20.43 5.00 -8.77
CA GLN A 45 19.21 5.24 -9.57
C GLN A 45 18.07 4.28 -9.22
N HIS A 46 18.39 3.03 -8.90
CA HIS A 46 17.38 2.06 -8.50
C HIS A 46 16.74 2.46 -7.15
N LEU A 47 17.56 2.82 -6.17
CA LEU A 47 17.09 3.31 -4.86
C LEU A 47 16.27 4.59 -4.99
N LEU A 48 16.68 5.52 -5.87
CA LEU A 48 15.97 6.77 -6.13
C LEU A 48 14.56 6.52 -6.69
N ARG A 49 14.41 5.60 -7.65
CA ARG A 49 13.09 5.23 -8.21
C ARG A 49 12.19 4.56 -7.18
N VAL A 50 12.76 3.75 -6.30
CA VAL A 50 12.02 3.15 -5.17
C VAL A 50 11.55 4.23 -4.19
N GLY A 51 12.44 5.13 -3.78
CA GLY A 51 12.09 6.26 -2.91
C GLY A 51 10.96 7.11 -3.49
N LYS A 52 11.05 7.44 -4.78
CA LYS A 52 10.00 8.15 -5.51
C LYS A 52 8.69 7.37 -5.58
N ALA A 53 8.72 6.06 -5.81
CA ALA A 53 7.51 5.24 -5.82
C ALA A 53 6.82 5.27 -4.45
N MET A 54 7.58 5.12 -3.36
CA MET A 54 7.02 5.08 -2.00
C MET A 54 6.48 6.43 -1.52
N SER A 55 7.07 7.54 -1.97
CA SER A 55 6.60 8.89 -1.63
C SER A 55 5.46 9.39 -2.53
N SER A 56 5.26 8.79 -3.71
CA SER A 56 4.22 9.17 -4.66
C SER A 56 2.83 8.63 -4.32
N ASN A 57 1.80 9.18 -4.96
CA ASN A 57 0.45 8.61 -4.97
C ASN A 57 0.43 7.22 -5.62
N GLU A 58 -0.53 6.38 -5.21
CA GLU A 58 -0.65 4.98 -5.64
C GLU A 58 -0.60 4.78 -7.17
N SER A 59 -1.29 5.61 -7.96
CA SER A 59 -1.28 5.50 -9.44
C SER A 59 0.07 5.84 -10.08
N GLN A 60 0.80 6.80 -9.52
CA GLN A 60 2.14 7.19 -9.97
C GLN A 60 3.14 6.09 -9.58
N ALA A 61 3.07 5.64 -8.33
CA ALA A 61 3.89 4.56 -7.80
C ALA A 61 3.69 3.26 -8.60
N TYR A 62 2.45 2.94 -8.98
CA TYR A 62 2.14 1.76 -9.78
C TYR A 62 2.87 1.74 -11.13
N LYS A 63 2.93 2.88 -11.83
CA LYS A 63 3.68 2.99 -13.10
C LYS A 63 5.16 2.66 -12.88
N ILE A 64 5.73 3.14 -11.79
CA ILE A 64 7.12 2.90 -11.44
C ILE A 64 7.32 1.41 -11.12
N MET A 65 6.48 0.82 -10.25
CA MET A 65 6.54 -0.60 -9.89
C MET A 65 6.41 -1.53 -11.11
N VAL A 66 5.50 -1.22 -12.04
CA VAL A 66 5.35 -1.97 -13.30
C VAL A 66 6.58 -1.83 -14.18
N SER A 67 7.13 -0.63 -14.34
CA SER A 67 8.35 -0.41 -15.13
C SER A 67 9.60 -1.09 -14.56
N LEU A 68 9.61 -1.36 -13.25
CA LEU A 68 10.66 -2.09 -12.56
C LEU A 68 10.37 -3.60 -12.41
N ASP A 69 9.24 -4.09 -12.96
CA ASP A 69 8.77 -5.47 -12.85
C ASP A 69 8.73 -6.00 -11.41
N VAL A 70 8.12 -5.21 -10.52
CA VAL A 70 7.96 -5.57 -9.11
C VAL A 70 6.73 -6.46 -8.91
N ASP A 71 6.90 -7.56 -8.19
CA ASP A 71 5.80 -8.46 -7.82
C ASP A 71 5.26 -8.18 -6.41
N TYR A 72 6.16 -7.95 -5.45
CA TYR A 72 5.83 -7.80 -4.05
C TYR A 72 6.50 -6.58 -3.44
N VAL A 73 5.80 -5.94 -2.51
CA VAL A 73 6.28 -4.81 -1.71
C VAL A 73 6.19 -5.19 -0.24
N LEU A 74 7.30 -5.08 0.48
CA LEU A 74 7.38 -5.28 1.92
C LEU A 74 7.43 -3.92 2.62
N VAL A 75 6.63 -3.77 3.67
CA VAL A 75 6.62 -2.58 4.55
C VAL A 75 6.71 -3.02 6.00
N ILE A 76 7.56 -2.35 6.77
CA ILE A 76 7.67 -2.51 8.22
C ILE A 76 6.78 -1.45 8.89
N PHE A 77 5.79 -1.92 9.64
CA PHE A 77 4.81 -1.08 10.33
C PHE A 77 4.87 -1.30 11.84
N GLY A 78 5.21 -0.26 12.61
CA GLY A 78 5.42 -0.38 14.05
C GLY A 78 4.24 0.02 14.93
N GLY A 79 3.14 0.53 14.35
CA GLY A 79 2.14 1.26 15.13
C GLY A 79 1.29 0.43 16.09
N VAL A 80 1.27 -0.90 15.92
CA VAL A 80 0.58 -1.86 16.80
C VAL A 80 1.34 -2.08 18.11
N ILE A 81 2.65 -2.27 18.04
CA ILE A 81 3.48 -2.61 19.21
C ILE A 81 4.30 -1.44 19.74
N GLY A 82 4.36 -0.32 19.00
CA GLY A 82 5.21 0.82 19.34
C GLY A 82 6.65 0.66 18.86
N TYR A 83 6.88 -0.05 17.74
CA TYR A 83 8.23 -0.23 17.20
C TYR A 83 8.67 1.05 16.46
N SER A 84 9.72 1.71 16.98
CA SER A 84 10.22 2.98 16.43
C SER A 84 11.05 2.81 15.15
N GLY A 85 11.52 1.60 14.83
CA GLY A 85 12.32 1.33 13.65
C GLY A 85 11.51 1.11 12.35
N ASP A 86 10.26 1.57 12.31
CA ASP A 86 9.32 1.39 11.20
C ASP A 86 9.64 2.28 9.98
N ASP A 87 9.01 1.97 8.84
CA ASP A 87 9.28 2.67 7.58
C ASP A 87 8.67 4.08 7.54
N ILE A 88 7.65 4.37 8.38
CA ILE A 88 7.09 5.72 8.50
C ILE A 88 8.08 6.67 9.22
N ASN A 89 8.82 6.22 10.24
CA ASN A 89 9.85 7.06 10.87
C ASN A 89 11.04 7.31 9.94
N LYS A 90 11.29 6.40 9.00
CA LYS A 90 12.33 6.54 7.98
C LYS A 90 11.82 7.24 6.71
N PHE A 91 10.54 7.60 6.65
CA PHE A 91 9.90 8.09 5.42
C PHE A 91 10.50 9.39 4.89
N LEU A 92 10.74 10.38 5.75
CA LEU A 92 11.33 11.67 5.32
C LEU A 92 12.72 11.50 4.70
N TRP A 93 13.49 10.48 5.13
CA TRP A 93 14.76 10.15 4.46
C TRP A 93 14.55 9.68 3.03
N MET A 94 13.49 8.90 2.77
CA MET A 94 13.12 8.48 1.41
C MET A 94 12.69 9.67 0.54
N VAL A 95 11.94 10.61 1.12
CA VAL A 95 11.50 11.83 0.44
C VAL A 95 12.70 12.70 0.04
N ARG A 96 13.65 12.94 0.95
CA ARG A 96 14.87 13.73 0.67
C ARG A 96 15.72 13.12 -0.45
N ILE A 97 15.83 11.79 -0.45
CA ILE A 97 16.54 11.05 -1.50
C ILE A 97 15.80 11.24 -2.84
N ALA A 98 14.47 11.13 -2.87
CA ALA A 98 13.66 11.29 -4.07
C ALA A 98 13.64 12.73 -4.62
N GLU A 99 13.60 13.73 -3.74
CA GLU A 99 13.62 15.15 -4.09
C GLU A 99 14.92 15.55 -4.79
N GLY A 100 16.06 14.99 -4.37
CA GLY A 100 17.36 15.27 -4.99
C GLY A 100 17.43 14.93 -6.48
N GLU A 101 16.68 13.92 -6.94
CA GLU A 101 16.64 13.50 -8.35
C GLU A 101 15.42 14.06 -9.11
N HIS A 102 14.27 14.17 -8.43
CA HIS A 102 13.00 14.56 -9.05
C HIS A 102 12.32 15.73 -8.29
N PRO A 103 12.94 16.92 -8.25
CA PRO A 103 12.45 18.06 -7.47
C PRO A 103 11.11 18.63 -8.00
N LYS A 104 10.74 18.30 -9.24
CA LYS A 104 9.45 18.70 -9.84
C LYS A 104 8.28 17.86 -9.35
N ASP A 105 8.54 16.61 -8.96
CA ASP A 105 7.49 15.64 -8.63
C ASP A 105 7.31 15.48 -7.12
N ILE A 106 8.41 15.52 -6.37
CA ILE A 106 8.45 15.31 -4.92
C ILE A 106 9.18 16.48 -4.27
N ARG A 107 8.55 17.08 -3.25
CA ARG A 107 9.14 18.13 -2.42
C ARG A 107 8.91 17.81 -0.95
N GLU A 108 9.96 17.91 -0.13
CA GLU A 108 9.87 17.63 1.31
C GLU A 108 8.80 18.50 1.99
N SER A 109 8.69 19.77 1.59
CA SER A 109 7.70 20.73 2.12
C SER A 109 6.26 20.23 2.01
N ASP A 110 5.92 19.43 1.00
CA ASP A 110 4.55 19.00 0.73
C ASP A 110 4.07 17.94 1.75
N TYR A 111 4.98 17.35 2.53
CA TYR A 111 4.68 16.38 3.58
C TYR A 111 4.61 16.98 4.98
N PHE A 112 4.94 18.27 5.11
CA PHE A 112 4.84 19.01 6.37
C PHE A 112 3.59 19.90 6.36
N THR A 113 2.96 20.04 7.52
CA THR A 113 1.88 21.01 7.69
C THR A 113 2.40 22.45 7.53
N ASP A 114 1.50 23.42 7.43
CA ASP A 114 1.88 24.85 7.38
C ASP A 114 2.72 25.31 8.59
N ARG A 115 2.67 24.54 9.69
CA ARG A 115 3.46 24.76 10.91
C ARG A 115 4.83 24.06 10.89
N GLY A 116 5.15 23.30 9.84
CA GLY A 116 6.37 22.52 9.74
C GLY A 116 6.33 21.20 10.53
N GLU A 117 5.15 20.70 10.91
CA GLU A 117 5.01 19.46 11.68
C GLU A 117 4.77 18.25 10.75
N PHE A 118 5.43 17.13 11.03
CA PHE A 118 5.16 15.86 10.36
C PHE A 118 4.12 15.07 11.15
N ARG A 119 2.87 15.06 10.66
CA ARG A 119 1.73 14.46 11.37
C ARG A 119 1.02 13.41 10.54
N VAL A 120 0.68 12.29 11.17
CA VAL A 120 -0.09 11.18 10.54
C VAL A 120 -1.57 11.19 10.89
N ASP A 121 -1.99 12.18 11.69
CA ASP A 121 -3.37 12.36 12.11
C ASP A 121 -4.19 13.14 11.08
N ALA A 122 -5.39 13.56 11.47
CA ALA A 122 -6.30 14.31 10.60
C ALA A 122 -5.75 15.69 10.18
N GLU A 123 -4.75 16.22 10.89
CA GLU A 123 -4.08 17.48 10.55
C GLU A 123 -2.88 17.26 9.61
N GLY A 124 -2.55 16.00 9.28
CA GLY A 124 -1.52 15.66 8.30
C GLY A 124 -1.86 16.17 6.90
N THR A 125 -0.83 16.42 6.08
CA THR A 125 -1.04 16.94 4.73
C THR A 125 -1.78 15.93 3.85
N PRO A 126 -2.61 16.38 2.89
CA PRO A 126 -3.26 15.50 1.94
C PRO A 126 -2.25 14.71 1.10
N THR A 127 -1.05 15.26 0.86
CA THR A 127 0.04 14.57 0.17
C THR A 127 0.52 13.35 0.96
N LEU A 128 0.75 13.50 2.27
CA LEU A 128 1.15 12.41 3.15
C LEU A 128 0.04 11.37 3.30
N LEU A 129 -1.20 11.79 3.55
CA LEU A 129 -2.33 10.87 3.75
C LEU A 129 -2.72 10.07 2.49
N ASN A 130 -2.27 10.51 1.30
CA ASN A 130 -2.50 9.83 0.02
C ASN A 130 -1.27 9.13 -0.56
N CYS A 131 -0.10 9.26 0.06
CA CYS A 131 1.12 8.62 -0.43
C CYS A 131 1.02 7.09 -0.31
N LEU A 132 1.78 6.39 -1.17
CA LEU A 132 1.79 4.93 -1.18
C LEU A 132 2.24 4.38 0.18
N MET A 133 3.29 4.94 0.78
CA MET A 133 3.79 4.49 2.09
C MET A 133 2.73 4.53 3.19
N TYR A 134 1.99 5.63 3.30
CA TYR A 134 0.91 5.78 4.27
C TYR A 134 -0.18 4.73 4.03
N LYS A 135 -0.61 4.59 2.77
CA LYS A 135 -1.65 3.62 2.39
C LYS A 135 -1.23 2.18 2.70
N LEU A 136 0.02 1.80 2.42
CA LEU A 136 0.51 0.44 2.70
C LEU A 136 0.73 0.19 4.20
N SER A 137 1.12 1.20 4.97
CA SER A 137 1.32 1.02 6.41
C SER A 137 -0.01 0.91 7.17
N TYR A 138 -0.98 1.74 6.81
CA TYR A 138 -2.25 1.88 7.54
C TYR A 138 -3.45 1.16 6.90
N TYR A 139 -3.21 0.27 5.92
CA TYR A 139 -4.30 -0.47 5.27
C TYR A 139 -5.09 -1.30 6.30
N LYS A 140 -6.41 -1.06 6.37
CA LYS A 140 -7.35 -1.63 7.38
C LYS A 140 -7.04 -1.28 8.84
N PHE A 141 -6.06 -0.41 9.10
CA PHE A 141 -5.70 -0.01 10.47
C PHE A 141 -6.75 0.91 11.10
N GLY A 142 -7.53 1.64 10.30
CA GLY A 142 -8.57 2.55 10.80
C GLY A 142 -9.70 1.88 11.60
N GLU A 143 -9.98 0.61 11.33
CA GLU A 143 -10.99 -0.19 12.03
C GLU A 143 -10.39 -1.01 13.18
N PHE A 144 -9.06 -1.13 13.22
CA PHE A 144 -8.35 -1.92 14.20
C PHE A 144 -8.39 -1.25 15.57
N LYS A 145 -8.84 -2.02 16.58
CA LYS A 145 -8.90 -1.62 17.99
C LYS A 145 -8.11 -2.62 18.81
N MET A 146 -7.10 -2.12 19.53
CA MET A 146 -6.32 -2.93 20.46
C MET A 146 -7.05 -3.17 21.76
N ASP A 147 -7.33 -2.08 22.47
CA ASP A 147 -7.99 -2.10 23.76
C ASP A 147 -9.40 -1.55 23.61
N TYR A 148 -10.31 -2.01 24.47
CA TYR A 148 -11.66 -1.47 24.55
C TYR A 148 -11.69 0.04 24.82
N ARG A 149 -10.67 0.56 25.53
CA ARG A 149 -10.55 1.97 25.91
C ARG A 149 -9.88 2.83 24.83
N SER A 150 -9.10 2.23 23.95
CA SER A 150 -8.32 2.96 22.94
C SER A 150 -9.18 3.22 21.69
N PRO A 151 -9.08 4.40 21.06
CA PRO A 151 -9.81 4.69 19.83
C PRO A 151 -9.31 3.79 18.68
N ALA A 152 -10.18 3.53 17.69
CA ALA A 152 -9.80 2.77 16.50
C ALA A 152 -8.79 3.53 15.64
N GLY A 153 -7.78 2.81 15.15
CA GLY A 153 -6.69 3.37 14.36
C GLY A 153 -5.74 4.26 15.17
N PHE A 154 -5.46 3.89 16.42
CA PHE A 154 -4.48 4.58 17.25
C PHE A 154 -3.07 4.00 17.04
N ASP A 155 -2.16 4.81 16.52
CA ASP A 155 -0.74 4.45 16.36
C ASP A 155 0.02 4.71 17.67
N ARG A 156 0.55 3.65 18.29
CA ARG A 156 1.31 3.72 19.55
C ARG A 156 2.70 4.31 19.39
N THR A 157 3.32 4.21 18.21
CA THR A 157 4.66 4.78 17.99
C THR A 157 4.58 6.31 17.95
N ARG A 158 3.48 6.86 17.42
CA ARG A 158 3.27 8.30 17.22
C ARG A 158 2.30 8.93 18.20
N ASN A 159 1.64 8.12 19.01
CA ASN A 159 0.61 8.52 19.98
C ASN A 159 -0.51 9.37 19.33
N ALA A 160 -0.93 8.97 18.13
CA ALA A 160 -1.89 9.73 17.34
C ALA A 160 -2.94 8.82 16.71
N ILE A 161 -4.15 9.34 16.53
CA ILE A 161 -5.21 8.68 15.76
C ILE A 161 -4.97 8.99 14.29
N ILE A 162 -4.93 7.97 13.43
CA ILE A 162 -4.69 8.17 12.00
C ILE A 162 -5.75 9.09 11.37
N GLY A 163 -5.32 9.93 10.44
CA GLY A 163 -6.20 10.89 9.77
C GLY A 163 -7.13 10.23 8.76
N ASN A 164 -6.56 9.49 7.81
CA ASN A 164 -7.32 8.77 6.81
C ASN A 164 -7.54 7.31 7.23
N LYS A 165 -8.77 7.00 7.65
CA LYS A 165 -9.17 5.68 8.15
C LYS A 165 -9.71 4.73 7.07
N ASN A 166 -10.38 5.29 6.08
CA ASN A 166 -11.19 4.53 5.13
C ASN A 166 -10.66 4.74 3.71
N PHE A 167 -9.82 3.82 3.27
CA PHE A 167 -9.33 3.79 1.90
C PHE A 167 -9.14 2.35 1.42
N GLU A 168 -9.24 2.16 0.12
CA GLU A 168 -9.00 0.88 -0.54
C GLU A 168 -7.76 0.98 -1.44
N LEU A 169 -7.04 -0.13 -1.57
CA LEU A 169 -5.94 -0.26 -2.52
C LEU A 169 -6.50 -0.73 -3.86
N THR A 170 -6.21 0.03 -4.91
CA THR A 170 -6.63 -0.27 -6.28
C THR A 170 -5.62 -1.19 -6.96
N TYR A 171 -4.33 -0.83 -6.87
CA TYR A 171 -3.24 -1.47 -7.62
C TYR A 171 -2.48 -2.54 -6.85
N LEU A 172 -2.65 -2.58 -5.52
CA LEU A 172 -2.01 -3.56 -4.66
C LEU A 172 -3.06 -4.35 -3.90
N GLU A 173 -2.70 -5.57 -3.52
CA GLU A 173 -3.49 -6.42 -2.64
C GLU A 173 -2.62 -6.91 -1.46
N GLU A 174 -3.23 -7.04 -0.29
CA GLU A 174 -2.55 -7.56 0.90
C GLU A 174 -2.31 -9.06 0.72
N ALA A 175 -1.04 -9.49 0.68
CA ALA A 175 -0.66 -10.89 0.51
C ALA A 175 -0.39 -11.57 1.85
N TYR A 176 0.28 -10.87 2.78
CA TYR A 176 0.58 -11.39 4.11
C TYR A 176 0.77 -10.25 5.11
N THR A 177 0.25 -10.43 6.32
CA THR A 177 0.47 -9.53 7.45
C THR A 177 0.78 -10.36 8.68
N THR A 178 1.86 -10.03 9.37
CA THR A 178 2.27 -10.70 10.63
C THR A 178 1.25 -10.48 11.76
N GLU A 179 1.26 -11.33 12.78
CA GLU A 179 0.33 -11.29 13.91
C GLU A 179 0.30 -9.92 14.62
N HIS A 180 1.47 -9.36 14.89
CA HIS A 180 1.63 -8.04 15.49
C HIS A 180 1.79 -6.93 14.45
N TRP A 181 1.44 -7.19 13.19
CA TRP A 181 1.44 -6.25 12.07
C TRP A 181 2.78 -5.54 11.84
N LEU A 182 3.87 -6.11 12.34
CA LEU A 182 5.22 -5.56 12.23
C LEU A 182 5.72 -5.57 10.78
N VAL A 183 5.44 -6.66 10.08
CA VAL A 183 5.76 -6.82 8.65
C VAL A 183 4.47 -7.03 7.87
N ARG A 184 4.35 -6.30 6.77
CA ARG A 184 3.25 -6.35 5.80
C ARG A 184 3.81 -6.56 4.40
N ILE A 185 3.23 -7.49 3.66
CA ILE A 185 3.61 -7.84 2.30
C ILE A 185 2.41 -7.64 1.39
N TYR A 186 2.62 -6.85 0.35
CA TYR A 186 1.63 -6.53 -0.66
C TYR A 186 2.03 -7.12 -2.00
N LYS A 187 1.08 -7.67 -2.72
CA LYS A 187 1.26 -8.09 -4.12
C LYS A 187 0.81 -6.98 -5.04
N VAL A 188 1.64 -6.66 -6.04
CA VAL A 188 1.32 -5.70 -7.09
C VAL A 188 0.46 -6.41 -8.14
N LYS A 189 -0.72 -5.89 -8.42
CA LYS A 189 -1.60 -6.44 -9.46
C LYS A 189 -0.96 -6.23 -10.82
N LYS A 190 -1.01 -7.22 -11.70
CA LYS A 190 -0.41 -7.08 -13.04
C LYS A 190 -1.32 -6.26 -13.97
N PRO A 191 -0.75 -5.55 -14.97
CA PRO A 191 -1.52 -4.79 -15.95
C PRO A 191 -2.64 -5.58 -16.62
N ASP A 192 -2.41 -6.87 -16.85
CA ASP A 192 -3.36 -7.79 -17.48
C ASP A 192 -4.66 -7.96 -16.67
N GLU A 193 -4.59 -7.82 -15.35
CA GLU A 193 -5.75 -7.88 -14.45
C GLU A 193 -6.71 -6.70 -14.64
N PHE A 194 -6.19 -5.56 -15.14
CA PHE A 194 -6.97 -4.35 -15.39
C PHE A 194 -7.60 -4.30 -16.78
N ASN A 195 -7.31 -5.27 -17.67
CA ASN A 195 -7.78 -5.28 -19.06
C ASN A 195 -9.32 -5.50 -19.20
N ARG A 196 -10.04 -5.70 -18.09
CA ARG A 196 -11.50 -5.82 -18.08
C ARG A 196 -12.18 -4.79 -17.17
N PRO A 197 -12.05 -3.48 -17.47
CA PRO A 197 -12.66 -2.46 -16.63
C PRO A 197 -14.18 -2.60 -16.64
N ARG A 198 -14.79 -2.47 -15.46
CA ARG A 198 -16.24 -2.43 -15.33
C ARG A 198 -16.75 -1.09 -15.86
N ILE A 199 -17.25 -1.09 -17.09
CA ILE A 199 -17.85 0.12 -17.68
C ILE A 199 -19.14 0.45 -16.90
N PRO A 200 -19.25 1.65 -16.30
CA PRO A 200 -20.46 2.10 -15.61
C PRO A 200 -21.64 2.13 -16.58
N VAL A 201 -22.86 1.92 -16.07
CA VAL A 201 -24.05 1.72 -16.92
C VAL A 201 -24.31 2.90 -17.86
N THR A 202 -23.96 4.11 -17.40
CA THR A 202 -24.07 5.38 -18.12
C THR A 202 -23.23 5.44 -19.40
N GLU A 203 -22.02 4.88 -19.36
CA GLU A 203 -21.04 4.91 -20.47
C GLU A 203 -21.22 3.76 -21.48
N ARG A 204 -22.20 2.87 -21.25
CA ARG A 204 -22.43 1.74 -22.15
C ARG A 204 -23.14 2.19 -23.42
N LYS A 205 -22.45 2.05 -24.56
CA LYS A 205 -23.02 2.25 -25.91
C LYS A 205 -24.26 1.39 -26.16
N ILE A 206 -24.26 0.15 -25.68
CA ILE A 206 -25.40 -0.78 -25.78
C ILE A 206 -26.19 -0.74 -24.47
N LYS A 207 -27.30 0.00 -24.48
CA LYS A 207 -28.22 0.07 -23.34
C LYS A 207 -29.12 -1.17 -23.33
N ARG A 208 -29.03 -2.00 -22.29
CA ARG A 208 -30.02 -3.07 -22.05
C ARG A 208 -31.32 -2.45 -21.55
N THR A 209 -32.35 -2.43 -22.38
CA THR A 209 -33.67 -1.84 -22.08
C THR A 209 -34.45 -2.59 -20.99
N LYS A 210 -34.13 -3.87 -20.75
CA LYS A 210 -34.75 -4.70 -19.69
C LYS A 210 -33.69 -5.22 -18.75
N LEU A 211 -33.53 -4.57 -17.59
CA LEU A 211 -32.71 -5.09 -16.49
C LEU A 211 -33.43 -6.30 -15.89
N PHE A 212 -32.86 -7.50 -16.08
CA PHE A 212 -33.35 -8.69 -15.40
C PHE A 212 -32.95 -8.63 -13.92
N ILE A 213 -33.93 -8.45 -13.04
CA ILE A 213 -33.72 -8.57 -11.60
C ILE A 213 -33.67 -10.06 -11.26
N SER A 214 -32.57 -10.47 -10.62
CA SER A 214 -32.40 -11.84 -10.17
C SER A 214 -33.47 -12.19 -9.14
N LYS A 215 -34.26 -13.24 -9.41
CA LYS A 215 -35.20 -13.84 -8.43
C LYS A 215 -34.52 -14.95 -7.58
N LYS A 216 -33.19 -14.98 -7.58
CA LYS A 216 -32.40 -16.01 -6.89
C LYS A 216 -32.35 -15.71 -5.39
N THR A 217 -32.70 -16.69 -4.57
CA THR A 217 -32.56 -16.61 -3.11
C THR A 217 -31.77 -17.82 -2.62
N ASN A 218 -31.32 -17.82 -1.36
CA ASN A 218 -30.60 -18.97 -0.79
C ASN A 218 -31.40 -20.29 -0.92
N LYS A 219 -32.73 -20.22 -0.84
CA LYS A 219 -33.64 -21.36 -1.06
C LYS A 219 -33.93 -21.60 -2.56
N ARG A 220 -34.02 -20.55 -3.37
CA ARG A 220 -34.33 -20.63 -4.82
C ARG A 220 -33.10 -20.31 -5.65
N LYS A 221 -32.26 -21.33 -5.90
CA LYS A 221 -31.03 -21.21 -6.72
C LYS A 221 -31.25 -21.35 -8.24
N LYS A 222 -32.49 -21.47 -8.72
CA LYS A 222 -32.82 -21.63 -10.15
C LYS A 222 -32.71 -20.32 -10.92
N GLY A 223 -31.99 -20.33 -12.05
CA GLY A 223 -31.90 -19.21 -12.98
C GLY A 223 -33.16 -19.03 -13.84
N ALA A 224 -33.23 -17.94 -14.61
CA ALA A 224 -34.29 -17.70 -15.58
C ALA A 224 -33.76 -17.79 -17.01
N ILE A 225 -34.48 -18.49 -17.87
CA ILE A 225 -34.23 -18.61 -19.32
C ILE A 225 -35.38 -17.88 -20.02
N LYS A 226 -35.08 -16.97 -20.94
CA LYS A 226 -36.12 -16.13 -21.59
C LYS A 226 -37.13 -16.97 -22.40
N ASN A 227 -36.64 -17.98 -23.12
CA ASN A 227 -37.45 -18.86 -23.97
C ASN A 227 -37.42 -20.29 -23.43
N LYS A 228 -37.89 -20.47 -22.18
CA LYS A 228 -37.94 -21.82 -21.60
C LYS A 228 -39.11 -22.60 -22.21
N PRO A 229 -38.89 -23.73 -22.89
CA PRO A 229 -39.98 -24.54 -23.43
C PRO A 229 -40.85 -25.08 -22.30
N VAL A 230 -42.18 -25.08 -22.51
CA VAL A 230 -43.14 -25.65 -21.56
C VAL A 230 -43.14 -27.16 -21.71
N VAL A 231 -42.71 -27.87 -20.67
CA VAL A 231 -42.77 -29.34 -20.65
C VAL A 231 -44.20 -29.76 -20.32
N VAL A 232 -44.94 -30.21 -21.32
CA VAL A 232 -46.25 -30.85 -21.14
C VAL A 232 -46.01 -32.33 -20.88
N LYS A 233 -46.32 -32.82 -19.67
CA LYS A 233 -46.26 -34.26 -19.37
C LYS A 233 -47.50 -34.94 -19.96
N GLY A 234 -47.31 -35.93 -20.82
CA GLY A 234 -48.42 -36.73 -21.36
C GLY A 234 -49.18 -37.45 -20.24
N ARG A 235 -50.51 -37.48 -20.34
CA ARG A 235 -51.37 -38.30 -19.47
C ARG A 235 -51.52 -39.69 -20.11
N LYS A 236 -51.40 -40.75 -19.31
CA LYS A 236 -51.68 -42.12 -19.76
C LYS A 236 -53.17 -42.20 -20.08
N ALA A 237 -53.52 -42.66 -21.29
CA ALA A 237 -54.91 -42.98 -21.61
C ALA A 237 -55.38 -44.09 -20.65
N SER A 238 -56.48 -43.81 -19.96
CA SER A 238 -57.17 -44.74 -19.06
C SER A 238 -57.77 -45.90 -19.83
#